data_AF-A0A142JPQ5-F1
#
_entry.id   AF-A0A142JPQ5-F1
#
_cell.length_a   1.000
_cell.length_b   1.000
_cell.length_c   1.000
_cell.angle_alpha   90.00
_cell.angle_beta   90.00
_cell.angle_gamma   90.00
#
_symmetry.space_group_name_H-M   'P 1'
#
loop_
_entity.id
_entity.type
_entity.pdbx_description
1 polymer ?
#
loop_
_entity_poly.entity_id
_entity_poly.type
_entity_poly.pdbx_seq_one_letter_code
_entity_poly.pdbx_strand_id
1 'polypeptide(L)'
;MQSHTDQGAGPDEVLVVLTNTPDADTAARLSRAVLQARAAACVNRLAPVESEYWWQGKLEQAQEWPLLIKTTRARYAALEAVIRQHHPYDVPELLAWPVSAGYAPYLEWVRGETAGLPAQGGTAAPRDNDQQESAS
;
A
#
# COMPACT_ATOMS: atom_id res chain seq x y z
N MET A 1 -14.64 12.69 29.16
CA MET A 1 -14.95 11.78 28.04
C MET A 1 -14.90 12.63 26.78
N GLN A 2 -13.72 12.77 26.17
CA GLN A 2 -13.58 13.60 24.96
C GLN A 2 -14.25 12.85 23.82
N SER A 3 -15.29 13.47 23.28
CA SER A 3 -15.96 13.09 22.06
C SER A 3 -14.94 13.02 20.92
N HIS A 4 -14.56 11.81 20.51
CA HIS A 4 -13.97 11.60 19.19
C HIS A 4 -15.08 11.86 18.17
N THR A 5 -15.20 13.11 17.75
CA THR A 5 -15.84 13.42 16.48
C THR A 5 -15.06 12.70 15.39
N ASP A 6 -15.69 11.68 14.82
CA ASP A 6 -15.45 11.22 13.46
C ASP A 6 -15.68 12.42 12.54
N GLN A 7 -14.66 13.27 12.40
CA GLN A 7 -14.61 14.23 11.29
C GLN A 7 -14.40 13.36 10.06
N GLY A 8 -15.51 13.04 9.40
CA GLY A 8 -15.58 12.09 8.30
C GLY A 8 -14.36 12.19 7.41
N ALA A 9 -13.60 11.09 7.37
CA ALA A 9 -12.33 11.00 6.68
C ALA A 9 -12.43 11.53 5.25
N GLY A 10 -11.71 12.62 4.97
CA GLY A 10 -11.70 13.26 3.66
C GLY A 10 -11.14 12.36 2.55
N PRO A 11 -11.47 12.63 1.28
CA PRO A 11 -11.01 11.82 0.13
C PRO A 11 -9.48 11.70 0.03
N ASP A 12 -8.76 12.72 0.48
CA ASP A 12 -7.30 12.74 0.43
C ASP A 12 -6.64 12.05 1.63
N GLU A 13 -7.40 11.60 2.63
CA GLU A 13 -6.85 10.91 3.80
C GLU A 13 -5.94 9.75 3.35
N VAL A 14 -4.71 9.73 3.87
CA VAL A 14 -3.74 8.69 3.53
C VAL A 14 -4.10 7.41 4.29
N LEU A 15 -4.09 6.30 3.56
CA LEU A 15 -4.32 4.96 4.08
C LEU A 15 -3.05 4.12 3.99
N VAL A 16 -2.84 3.26 4.98
CA VAL A 16 -1.97 2.09 4.85
C VAL A 16 -2.87 0.88 4.65
N VAL A 17 -2.66 0.16 3.56
CA VAL A 17 -3.42 -1.04 3.19
C VAL A 17 -2.51 -2.25 3.29
N LEU A 18 -2.98 -3.32 3.95
CA LEU A 18 -2.33 -4.62 4.02
C LEU A 18 -3.03 -5.60 3.09
N THR A 19 -2.24 -6.40 2.38
CA THR A 19 -2.67 -7.60 1.68
C THR A 19 -1.55 -8.64 1.69
N ASN A 20 -1.90 -9.92 1.72
CA ASN A 20 -0.96 -11.03 1.63
C ASN A 20 -1.03 -11.69 0.25
N THR A 21 0.12 -12.14 -0.26
CA THR A 21 0.23 -12.84 -1.55
C THR A 21 0.89 -14.22 -1.35
N PRO A 22 0.59 -15.23 -2.18
CA PRO A 22 1.08 -16.61 -1.94
C PRO A 22 2.57 -16.80 -2.23
N ASP A 23 3.21 -15.87 -2.94
CA ASP A 23 4.61 -15.99 -3.35
C ASP A 23 5.24 -14.63 -3.66
N ALA A 24 6.57 -14.59 -3.65
CA ALA A 24 7.36 -13.39 -3.90
C ALA A 24 7.15 -12.79 -5.31
N ASP A 25 6.89 -13.63 -6.31
CA ASP A 25 6.69 -13.16 -7.69
C ASP A 25 5.34 -12.45 -7.84
N THR A 26 4.30 -12.98 -7.21
CA THR A 26 2.97 -12.37 -7.11
C THR A 26 3.06 -11.06 -6.34
N ALA A 27 3.79 -11.03 -5.22
CA ALA A 27 4.08 -9.79 -4.48
C ALA A 27 4.72 -8.73 -5.38
N ALA A 28 5.73 -9.11 -6.18
CA ALA A 28 6.46 -8.22 -7.07
C ALA A 28 5.59 -7.70 -8.23
N ARG A 29 4.86 -8.60 -8.91
CA ARG A 29 3.94 -8.23 -10.00
C ARG A 29 2.83 -7.31 -9.52
N LEU A 30 2.19 -7.65 -8.40
CA LEU A 30 1.10 -6.87 -7.85
C LEU A 30 1.58 -5.48 -7.38
N SER A 31 2.73 -5.41 -6.72
CA SER A 31 3.37 -4.13 -6.36
C SER A 31 3.53 -3.23 -7.59
N ARG A 32 4.00 -3.79 -8.70
CA ARG A 32 4.21 -3.01 -9.94
C ARG A 32 2.88 -2.58 -10.56
N ALA A 33 1.88 -3.45 -10.58
CA ALA A 33 0.56 -3.15 -11.15
C ALA A 33 -0.12 -1.98 -10.43
N VAL A 34 -0.15 -2.00 -9.09
CA VAL A 34 -0.83 -0.93 -8.31
C VAL A 34 -0.12 0.42 -8.44
N LEU A 35 1.21 0.42 -8.57
CA LEU A 35 2.01 1.63 -8.80
C LEU A 35 1.81 2.17 -10.22
N GLN A 36 1.84 1.29 -11.23
CA GLN A 36 1.62 1.68 -12.64
C GLN A 36 0.22 2.25 -12.87
N ALA A 37 -0.78 1.70 -12.18
CA ALA A 37 -2.16 2.19 -12.22
C ALA A 37 -2.38 3.51 -11.45
N ARG A 38 -1.34 4.04 -10.77
CA ARG A 38 -1.47 5.17 -9.83
C ARG A 38 -2.53 4.94 -8.74
N ALA A 39 -2.79 3.68 -8.42
CA ALA A 39 -3.72 3.27 -7.37
C ALA A 39 -3.06 3.30 -5.97
N ALA A 40 -1.73 3.37 -5.93
CA ALA A 40 -0.92 3.58 -4.74
C ALA A 40 0.31 4.42 -5.08
N ALA A 41 0.86 5.12 -4.08
CA ALA A 41 2.12 5.86 -4.21
C ALA A 41 3.34 4.98 -3.88
N CYS A 42 3.20 4.07 -2.91
CA CYS A 42 4.29 3.26 -2.41
C CYS A 42 3.79 1.86 -2.02
N VAL A 43 4.66 0.85 -2.15
CA VAL A 43 4.44 -0.50 -1.66
C VAL A 43 5.72 -0.97 -0.96
N ASN A 44 5.60 -1.42 0.29
CA ASN A 44 6.66 -2.20 0.92
C ASN A 44 6.30 -3.68 0.79
N ARG A 45 7.20 -4.46 0.17
CA ARG A 45 7.15 -5.93 0.22
C ARG A 45 7.90 -6.36 1.48
N LEU A 46 7.21 -7.06 2.37
CA LEU A 46 7.81 -7.55 3.61
C LEU A 46 8.50 -8.91 3.39
N ALA A 47 9.21 -9.36 4.42
CA ALA A 47 9.68 -10.74 4.49
C ALA A 47 8.49 -11.71 4.55
N PRO A 48 8.68 -12.99 4.12
CA PRO A 48 7.60 -13.97 4.20
C PRO A 48 7.16 -14.21 5.65
N VAL A 49 5.88 -14.50 5.81
CA VAL A 49 5.22 -14.86 7.07
C VAL A 49 4.51 -16.21 6.94
N GLU A 50 4.19 -16.83 8.07
CA GLU A 50 3.29 -17.98 8.13
C GLU A 50 1.90 -17.49 8.56
N SER A 51 0.89 -17.76 7.74
CA SER A 51 -0.51 -17.47 8.01
C SER A 51 -1.22 -18.76 8.41
N GLU A 52 -1.92 -18.75 9.54
CA GLU A 52 -2.75 -19.86 10.01
C GLU A 52 -4.22 -19.44 10.02
N TYR A 53 -5.10 -20.22 9.41
CA TYR A 53 -6.51 -19.88 9.28
C TYR A 53 -7.41 -21.11 9.14
N TRP A 54 -8.71 -20.93 9.34
CA TRP A 54 -9.70 -21.98 9.13
C TRP A 54 -10.18 -21.98 7.68
N TRP A 55 -10.11 -23.12 7.01
CA TRP A 55 -10.67 -23.33 5.69
C TRP A 55 -11.42 -24.66 5.64
N GLN A 56 -12.67 -24.64 5.20
CA GLN A 56 -13.51 -25.85 5.08
C GLN A 56 -13.50 -26.75 6.34
N GLY A 57 -13.50 -26.13 7.52
CA GLY A 57 -13.50 -26.83 8.81
C GLY A 57 -12.15 -27.44 9.21
N LYS A 58 -11.05 -27.07 8.55
CA LYS A 58 -9.68 -27.48 8.90
C LYS A 58 -8.81 -26.27 9.20
N LEU A 59 -7.87 -26.44 10.11
CA LEU A 59 -6.80 -25.47 10.32
C LEU A 59 -5.78 -25.66 9.19
N GLU A 60 -5.59 -24.62 8.39
CA GLU A 60 -4.64 -24.54 7.30
C GLU A 60 -3.47 -23.62 7.69
N GLN A 61 -2.33 -23.85 7.04
CA GLN A 61 -1.14 -23.02 7.16
C GLN A 61 -0.63 -22.68 5.75
N ALA A 62 -0.22 -21.43 5.54
CA ALA A 62 0.36 -20.99 4.28
C ALA A 62 1.50 -20.00 4.52
N GLN A 63 2.59 -20.15 3.77
CA GLN A 63 3.61 -19.12 3.68
C GLN A 63 3.13 -18.01 2.73
N GLU A 64 3.20 -16.76 3.18
CA GLU A 64 2.71 -15.61 2.43
C GLU A 64 3.68 -14.43 2.44
N TRP A 65 3.55 -13.53 1.47
CA TRP A 65 4.32 -12.30 1.32
C TRP A 65 3.42 -11.10 1.53
N PRO A 66 3.50 -10.44 2.70
CA PRO A 66 2.71 -9.26 3.00
C PRO A 66 3.16 -8.03 2.22
N LEU A 67 2.19 -7.23 1.81
CA LEU A 67 2.37 -5.93 1.18
C LEU A 67 1.78 -4.84 2.06
N LEU A 68 2.57 -3.81 2.37
CA LEU A 68 2.08 -2.57 2.97
C LEU A 68 2.04 -1.45 1.94
N ILE A 69 0.83 -1.14 1.48
CA ILE A 69 0.55 -0.24 0.37
C ILE A 69 0.08 1.11 0.90
N LYS A 70 0.66 2.22 0.42
CA LYS A 70 0.29 3.58 0.83
C LYS A 70 -0.49 4.24 -0.29
N THR A 71 -1.71 4.65 0.01
CA THR A 71 -2.62 5.29 -0.96
C THR A 71 -3.48 6.34 -0.26
N THR A 72 -4.43 6.94 -0.97
CA THR A 72 -5.45 7.82 -0.42
C THR A 72 -6.81 7.13 -0.38
N ARG A 73 -7.71 7.61 0.48
CA ARG A 73 -9.08 7.11 0.60
C ARG A 73 -9.83 7.13 -0.73
N ALA A 74 -9.66 8.19 -1.53
CA ALA A 74 -10.25 8.31 -2.86
C ALA A 74 -9.74 7.25 -3.86
N ARG A 75 -8.55 6.69 -3.65
CA ARG A 75 -7.96 5.66 -4.52
C ARG A 75 -8.14 4.24 -4.04
N TYR A 76 -8.67 4.02 -2.84
CA TYR A 76 -8.86 2.67 -2.31
C TYR A 76 -9.67 1.77 -3.27
N ALA A 77 -10.76 2.26 -3.85
CA ALA A 77 -11.57 1.46 -4.78
C ALA A 77 -10.78 1.06 -6.06
N ALA A 78 -9.92 1.95 -6.57
CA ALA A 78 -9.06 1.63 -7.71
C ALA A 78 -7.97 0.63 -7.32
N LEU A 79 -7.41 0.76 -6.11
CA LEU A 79 -6.45 -0.17 -5.55
C LEU A 79 -7.04 -1.57 -5.40
N GLU A 80 -8.22 -1.67 -4.78
CA GLU A 80 -8.95 -2.93 -4.62
C GLU A 80 -9.20 -3.60 -5.97
N ALA A 81 -9.65 -2.84 -6.98
CA ALA A 81 -9.92 -3.36 -8.31
C ALA A 81 -8.66 -3.96 -8.97
N VAL A 82 -7.52 -3.25 -8.90
CA VAL A 82 -6.24 -3.74 -9.44
C VAL A 82 -5.79 -4.98 -8.68
N ILE A 83 -5.91 -5.00 -7.35
CA ILE A 83 -5.55 -6.17 -6.55
C ILE A 83 -6.38 -7.37 -6.97
N ARG A 84 -7.70 -7.25 -6.99
CA ARG A 84 -8.60 -8.36 -7.37
C ARG A 84 -8.37 -8.87 -8.79
N GLN A 85 -7.95 -8.01 -9.72
CA GLN A 85 -7.63 -8.42 -11.09
C GLN A 85 -6.33 -9.27 -11.17
N HIS A 86 -5.37 -9.01 -10.28
CA HIS A 86 -4.03 -9.60 -10.35
C HIS A 86 -3.73 -10.62 -9.25
N HIS A 87 -4.61 -10.73 -8.24
CA HIS A 87 -4.44 -11.64 -7.12
C HIS A 87 -4.93 -13.05 -7.47
N PRO A 88 -4.17 -14.11 -7.12
CA PRO A 88 -4.57 -15.49 -7.40
C PRO A 88 -5.70 -16.02 -6.50
N TYR A 89 -5.85 -15.45 -5.29
CA TYR A 89 -6.98 -15.79 -4.41
C TYR A 89 -8.26 -15.08 -4.84
N ASP A 90 -9.39 -15.78 -4.77
CA ASP A 90 -10.73 -15.24 -5.06
C ASP A 90 -11.12 -14.11 -4.10
N VAL A 91 -10.71 -14.24 -2.83
CA VAL A 91 -10.96 -13.26 -1.76
C VAL A 91 -9.62 -12.92 -1.10
N PRO A 92 -8.85 -11.97 -1.64
CA PRO A 92 -7.61 -11.53 -1.00
C PRO A 92 -7.90 -10.78 0.31
N GLU A 93 -7.01 -10.91 1.28
CA GLU A 93 -7.02 -10.02 2.45
C GLU A 93 -6.80 -8.57 1.99
N LEU A 94 -7.68 -7.66 2.39
CA LEU A 94 -7.53 -6.22 2.16
C LEU A 94 -8.01 -5.42 3.37
N LEU A 95 -7.08 -5.05 4.24
CA LEU A 95 -7.34 -4.25 5.43
C LEU A 95 -6.72 -2.86 5.25
N ALA A 96 -7.46 -1.80 5.60
CA ALA A 96 -7.00 -0.42 5.44
C ALA A 96 -7.12 0.35 6.76
N TRP A 97 -6.04 1.01 7.16
CA TRP A 97 -6.03 1.88 8.33
C TRP A 97 -5.77 3.33 7.93
N PRO A 98 -6.53 4.30 8.49
CA PRO A 98 -6.24 5.71 8.31
C PRO A 98 -4.94 6.09 9.03
N VAL A 99 -4.11 6.90 8.37
CA VAL A 99 -2.90 7.45 8.98
C VAL A 99 -3.29 8.64 9.86
N SER A 100 -3.13 8.50 11.17
CA SER A 100 -3.46 9.55 12.15
C SER A 100 -2.47 10.71 12.18
N ALA A 101 -1.20 10.45 11.83
CA ALA A 101 -0.13 11.44 11.76
C ALA A 101 1.01 10.95 10.85
N GLY A 102 1.76 11.88 10.26
CA GLY A 102 2.94 11.57 9.45
C GLY A 102 3.72 12.82 9.08
N TYR A 103 4.91 12.65 8.50
CA TYR A 103 5.71 13.76 8.03
C TYR A 103 5.01 14.44 6.83
N ALA A 104 4.66 15.72 6.97
CA ALA A 104 3.78 16.40 6.03
C ALA A 104 4.25 16.32 4.55
N PRO A 105 5.54 16.53 4.21
CA PRO A 105 6.00 16.36 2.84
C PRO A 105 5.82 14.95 2.27
N TYR A 106 5.93 13.91 3.10
CA TYR A 106 5.69 12.54 2.65
C TYR A 106 4.20 12.28 2.39
N LEU A 107 3.32 12.76 3.28
CA LEU A 107 1.88 12.62 3.08
C LEU A 107 1.40 13.38 1.85
N GLU A 108 1.98 14.56 1.57
CA GLU A 108 1.72 15.33 0.37
C GLU A 108 2.18 14.58 -0.89
N TRP A 109 3.37 13.97 -0.87
CA TRP A 109 3.84 13.13 -1.96
C TRP A 109 2.91 11.93 -2.22
N VAL A 110 2.40 11.25 -1.19
CA VAL A 110 1.43 10.15 -1.36
C VAL A 110 0.17 10.65 -2.06
N ARG A 111 -0.36 11.81 -1.67
CA ARG A 111 -1.52 12.44 -2.33
C ARG A 111 -1.20 12.81 -3.78
N GLY A 112 -0.04 13.41 -4.03
CA GLY A 112 0.40 13.83 -5.36
C GLY A 112 0.56 12.67 -6.35
N GLU A 113 1.22 11.57 -5.95
CA GLU A 113 1.44 10.42 -6.84
C GLU A 113 0.16 9.59 -7.10
N THR A 114 -0.90 9.85 -6.33
CA THR A 114 -2.21 9.18 -6.46
C THR A 114 -3.29 10.10 -7.03
N ALA A 115 -3.18 11.42 -6.94
CA ALA A 115 -3.95 12.35 -7.75
C ALA A 115 -3.54 12.14 -9.22
N GLY A 116 -4.49 11.89 -10.13
CA GLY A 116 -4.14 11.76 -11.54
C GLY A 116 -3.47 13.06 -11.97
N LEU A 117 -2.24 13.00 -12.50
CA LEU A 117 -1.41 14.17 -12.76
C LEU A 117 -2.21 15.30 -13.43
N PRO A 118 -2.26 16.52 -12.87
CA PRO A 118 -2.34 17.70 -13.73
C PRO A 118 -1.06 17.76 -14.58
N ALA A 119 -1.19 18.18 -15.83
CA ALA A 119 -0.08 18.26 -16.77
C ALA A 119 1.10 19.07 -16.18
N GLN A 120 2.24 18.38 -15.99
CA GLN A 120 3.61 18.85 -15.74
C GLN A 120 3.83 19.93 -14.64
N GLY A 121 4.62 19.57 -13.60
CA GLY A 121 5.22 20.59 -12.71
C GLY A 121 5.72 20.09 -11.35
N GLY A 122 6.69 19.17 -11.35
CA GLY A 122 7.69 18.89 -10.30
C GLY A 122 7.36 19.02 -8.80
N THR A 123 7.62 17.93 -8.06
CA THR A 123 8.65 17.96 -7.00
C THR A 123 9.20 16.55 -6.79
N ALA A 124 10.53 16.41 -6.83
CA ALA A 124 11.20 15.13 -6.68
C ALA A 124 10.91 14.52 -5.30
N ALA A 125 10.67 13.20 -5.27
CA ALA A 125 10.63 12.41 -4.04
C ALA A 125 11.87 12.70 -3.17
N PRO A 126 11.80 12.54 -1.84
CA PRO A 126 12.98 12.65 -0.99
C PRO A 126 14.05 11.68 -1.51
N ARG A 127 15.20 12.22 -1.93
CA ARG A 127 16.37 11.40 -2.24
C ARG A 127 16.97 10.99 -0.91
N ASP A 128 16.91 9.71 -0.57
CA ASP A 128 17.88 9.14 0.37
C ASP A 128 19.25 9.22 -0.33
N ASN A 129 20.14 10.00 0.27
CA ASN A 129 21.46 10.25 -0.27
C ASN A 129 22.33 9.01 -0.05
N ASP A 130 22.73 8.37 -1.15
CA ASP A 130 23.90 7.49 -1.21
C ASP A 130 25.07 8.19 -0.50
N GLN A 131 25.49 7.66 0.65
CA GLN A 131 26.82 7.96 1.16
C GLN A 131 27.82 7.10 0.38
N GLN A 132 28.40 7.78 -0.60
CA GLN A 132 29.59 7.49 -1.39
C GLN A 132 30.63 6.55 -0.77
N GLU A 133 31.06 5.61 -1.60
CA GLU A 133 32.32 4.88 -1.51
C GLU A 133 33.57 5.79 -1.48
N SER A 134 34.64 5.19 -0.93
CA SER A 134 36.08 5.41 -1.20
C SER A 134 36.87 6.34 -0.28
N ALA A 135 37.71 5.72 0.55
CA ALA A 135 39.10 6.13 0.71
C ALA A 135 39.96 4.91 1.12
N SER A 136 40.72 4.44 0.13
CA SER A 136 42.02 3.74 0.19
C SER A 136 42.11 2.31 0.75
#